data_AF-I1I1B7-F1
#
_entry.id   AF-I1I1B7-F1
#
_cell.length_a   1.000
_cell.length_b   1.000
_cell.length_c   1.000
_cell.angle_alpha   90.00
_cell.angle_beta   90.00
_cell.angle_gamma   90.00
#
_symmetry.space_group_name_H-M   'P 1'
#
loop_
_entity.id
_entity.type
_entity.pdbx_description
1 polymer ?
#
loop_
_entity_poly.entity_id
_entity_poly.type
_entity_poly.pdbx_seq_one_letter_code
_entity_poly.pdbx_strand_id
1 'polypeptide(L)'
;MAAAAGRYGNLETSFKLAARSLLTAFSREDVNKAFSSFTDAQKERLYQMFIYAIKSLHENIEEEFQNFCEEIDIATALEKVDQFVEEQSLDVLSSDNTSIEDIKERTSKAKKDEIERLKGLLEKAEERNSTMKARIEHLKGGEDFNDSCYVSNKLKQWNSACQNDNDS
;
A
#
# COMPACT_ATOMS: atom_id res chain seq x y z
N MET A 1 -20.63 31.61 22.71
CA MET A 1 -20.36 30.53 21.72
C MET A 1 -18.95 30.08 21.93
N ALA A 2 -18.76 28.86 22.43
CA ALA A 2 -17.42 28.27 22.52
C ALA A 2 -16.92 28.04 21.08
N ALA A 3 -15.70 28.51 20.77
CA ALA A 3 -15.06 28.13 19.52
C ALA A 3 -14.98 26.59 19.50
N ALA A 4 -15.50 25.96 18.46
CA ALA A 4 -15.30 24.54 18.25
C ALA A 4 -13.79 24.29 18.21
N ALA A 5 -13.24 23.62 19.23
CA ALA A 5 -11.84 23.23 19.23
C ALA A 5 -11.64 22.23 18.09
N GLY A 6 -10.57 22.38 17.30
CA GLY A 6 -10.26 21.48 16.18
C GLY A 6 -10.28 22.16 14.81
N ARG A 7 -10.03 21.37 13.76
CA ARG A 7 -9.91 21.85 12.37
C ARG A 7 -11.19 22.48 11.84
N TYR A 8 -12.35 21.93 12.19
CA TYR A 8 -13.63 22.46 11.72
C TYR A 8 -13.90 23.87 12.27
N GLY A 9 -13.69 24.10 13.56
CA GLY A 9 -13.86 25.44 14.12
C GLY A 9 -12.86 26.47 13.58
N ASN A 10 -11.63 26.04 13.26
CA ASN A 10 -10.66 26.88 12.56
C ASN A 10 -11.12 27.23 11.15
N LEU A 11 -11.69 26.27 10.41
CA LEU A 11 -12.27 26.48 9.08
C LEU A 11 -13.42 27.48 9.15
N GLU A 12 -14.39 27.25 10.04
CA GLU A 12 -15.56 28.12 10.24
C GLU A 12 -15.13 29.55 10.61
N THR A 13 -14.20 29.68 11.55
CA THR A 13 -13.69 31.00 11.99
C THR A 13 -12.96 31.71 10.85
N SER A 14 -12.13 31.00 10.09
CA SER A 14 -11.38 31.56 8.96
C SER A 14 -12.32 32.02 7.86
N PHE A 15 -13.36 31.22 7.56
CA PHE A 15 -14.37 31.57 6.57
C PHE A 15 -15.14 32.82 6.99
N LYS A 16 -15.68 32.88 8.21
CA LYS A 16 -16.40 34.06 8.73
C LYS A 16 -15.51 35.31 8.72
N LEU A 17 -14.23 35.16 9.04
CA LEU A 17 -13.28 36.27 8.97
C LEU A 17 -13.09 36.76 7.52
N ALA A 18 -12.97 35.85 6.56
CA ALA A 18 -12.86 36.20 5.14
C ALA A 18 -14.15 36.85 4.62
N ALA A 19 -15.32 36.30 4.97
CA ALA A 19 -16.63 36.82 4.56
C ALA A 19 -16.87 38.26 5.05
N ARG A 20 -16.42 38.60 6.27
CA ARG A 20 -16.49 39.97 6.81
C ARG A 20 -15.81 41.03 5.93
N SER A 21 -14.82 40.65 5.12
CA SER A 21 -14.16 41.60 4.21
C SER A 21 -15.14 42.23 3.21
N LEU A 22 -16.25 41.55 2.88
CA LEU A 22 -17.33 42.08 2.03
C LEU A 22 -17.97 43.32 2.63
N LEU A 23 -18.15 43.37 3.96
CA LEU A 23 -18.77 44.48 4.66
C LEU A 23 -17.90 45.75 4.61
N THR A 24 -16.62 45.61 4.27
CA THR A 24 -15.64 46.68 4.21
C THR A 24 -15.07 46.88 2.80
N ALA A 25 -15.63 46.21 1.78
CA ALA A 25 -15.03 46.16 0.45
C ALA A 25 -15.10 47.48 -0.33
N PHE A 26 -15.96 48.40 0.08
CA PHE A 26 -16.12 49.72 -0.55
C PHE A 26 -16.50 50.76 0.49
N SER A 27 -15.98 51.97 0.32
CA SER A 27 -16.31 53.11 1.16
C SER A 27 -17.39 54.00 0.53
N ARG A 28 -17.84 54.99 1.29
CA ARG A 28 -18.73 56.04 0.78
C ARG A 28 -18.03 56.88 -0.30
N GLU A 29 -16.73 57.13 -0.15
CA GLU A 29 -15.90 57.85 -1.13
C GLU A 29 -15.84 57.09 -2.46
N ASP A 30 -15.76 55.77 -2.43
CA ASP A 30 -15.78 54.94 -3.65
C ASP A 30 -17.07 55.13 -4.45
N VAL A 31 -18.22 55.17 -3.78
CA VAL A 31 -19.51 55.46 -4.41
C VAL A 31 -19.55 56.89 -4.98
N ASN A 32 -19.07 57.87 -4.22
CA ASN A 32 -19.03 59.26 -4.67
C ASN A 32 -18.16 59.45 -5.91
N LYS A 33 -17.02 58.75 -5.97
CA LYS A 33 -16.09 58.76 -7.11
C LYS A 33 -16.68 58.02 -8.32
N ALA A 34 -17.25 56.84 -8.11
CA ALA A 34 -17.83 56.03 -9.18
C ALA A 34 -19.05 56.70 -9.83
N PHE A 35 -19.86 57.42 -9.04
CA PHE A 35 -21.07 58.08 -9.50
C PHE A 35 -20.95 59.60 -9.45
N SER A 36 -19.84 60.16 -9.94
CA SER A 36 -19.53 61.60 -9.83
C SER A 36 -20.60 62.52 -10.41
N SER A 37 -21.29 62.09 -11.47
CA SER A 37 -22.38 62.84 -12.14
C SER A 37 -23.69 62.92 -11.34
N PHE A 38 -23.83 62.11 -10.28
CA PHE A 38 -25.04 62.09 -9.47
C PHE A 38 -25.04 63.22 -8.44
N THR A 39 -26.23 63.67 -8.05
CA THR A 39 -26.39 64.60 -6.93
C THR A 39 -26.07 63.91 -5.60
N ASP A 40 -25.75 64.68 -4.56
CA ASP A 40 -25.42 64.13 -3.24
C ASP A 40 -26.57 63.30 -2.65
N ALA A 41 -27.83 63.71 -2.88
CA ALA A 41 -29.01 62.96 -2.45
C ALA A 41 -29.13 61.59 -3.16
N GLN A 42 -28.77 61.52 -4.45
CA GLN A 42 -28.77 60.26 -5.20
C GLN A 42 -27.65 59.34 -4.73
N LYS A 43 -26.45 59.90 -4.48
CA LYS A 43 -25.30 59.16 -3.94
C LYS A 43 -25.60 58.59 -2.56
N GLU A 44 -26.24 59.36 -1.68
CA GLU A 44 -26.65 58.88 -0.35
C GLU A 44 -27.62 57.70 -0.44
N ARG A 45 -28.69 57.83 -1.24
CA ARG A 45 -29.66 56.74 -1.43
C ARG A 45 -28.99 55.49 -1.99
N LEU A 46 -28.08 55.66 -2.95
CA LEU A 46 -27.36 54.56 -3.56
C LEU A 46 -26.43 53.86 -2.55
N TYR A 47 -25.69 54.63 -1.74
CA TYR A 47 -24.84 54.10 -0.69
C TYR A 47 -25.65 53.30 0.35
N GLN A 48 -26.83 53.79 0.75
CA GLN A 48 -27.73 53.04 1.64
C GLN A 48 -28.23 51.73 1.03
N MET A 49 -28.60 51.74 -0.26
CA MET A 49 -28.98 50.52 -0.98
C MET A 49 -27.82 49.53 -1.07
N PHE A 50 -26.60 50.01 -1.32
CA PHE A 50 -25.41 49.15 -1.33
C PHE A 50 -25.14 48.51 0.03
N ILE A 51 -25.22 49.27 1.12
CA ILE A 51 -25.08 48.70 2.48
C ILE A 51 -26.10 47.59 2.70
N TYR A 52 -27.36 47.81 2.30
CA TYR A 52 -28.40 46.80 2.44
C TYR A 52 -28.09 45.53 1.63
N ALA A 53 -27.73 45.69 0.35
CA ALA A 53 -27.38 44.58 -0.52
C ALA A 53 -26.19 43.77 0.01
N ILE A 54 -25.18 44.44 0.55
CA ILE A 54 -23.94 43.80 1.02
C ILE A 54 -24.15 43.09 2.35
N LYS A 55 -24.98 43.64 3.25
CA LYS A 55 -25.42 42.92 4.46
C LYS A 55 -26.18 41.66 4.11
N SER A 56 -27.16 41.75 3.22
CA SER A 56 -27.94 40.59 2.77
C SER A 56 -27.07 39.55 2.08
N LEU A 57 -26.11 39.98 1.25
CA LEU A 57 -25.16 39.08 0.60
C LEU A 57 -24.24 38.38 1.62
N HIS A 58 -23.74 39.12 2.61
CA HIS A 58 -22.90 38.56 3.68
C HIS A 58 -23.66 37.48 4.48
N GLU A 59 -24.89 37.78 4.91
CA GLU A 59 -25.75 36.83 5.63
C GLU A 59 -26.02 35.58 4.78
N ASN A 60 -26.38 35.76 3.51
CA ASN A 60 -26.65 34.65 2.59
C ASN A 60 -25.42 33.77 2.35
N ILE A 61 -24.22 34.36 2.22
CA ILE A 61 -22.98 33.60 2.03
C ILE A 61 -22.65 32.78 3.29
N GLU A 62 -22.83 33.34 4.48
CA GLU A 62 -22.61 32.59 5.74
C GLU A 62 -23.60 31.43 5.89
N GLU A 63 -24.86 31.64 5.54
CA GLU A 63 -25.91 30.61 5.55
C GLU A 63 -25.61 29.49 4.54
N GLU A 64 -25.33 29.84 3.28
CA GLU A 64 -25.03 28.86 2.23
C GLU A 64 -23.77 28.04 2.54
N PHE A 65 -22.75 28.67 3.12
CA PHE A 65 -21.56 27.95 3.57
C PHE A 65 -21.89 26.94 4.67
N GLN A 66 -22.73 27.32 5.63
CA GLN A 66 -23.14 26.42 6.71
C GLN A 66 -23.96 25.24 6.16
N ASN A 67 -24.93 25.51 5.28
CA ASN A 67 -25.72 24.48 4.61
C ASN A 67 -24.83 23.51 3.83
N PHE A 68 -23.84 24.02 3.10
CA PHE A 68 -22.89 23.21 2.35
C PHE A 68 -22.03 22.33 3.28
N CYS A 69 -21.55 22.88 4.40
CA CYS A 69 -20.77 22.12 5.38
C CYS A 69 -21.58 20.98 6.00
N GLU A 70 -22.86 21.20 6.26
CA GLU A 70 -23.80 20.18 6.76
C GLU A 70 -24.10 19.12 5.70
N GLU A 71 -24.33 19.52 4.45
CA GLU A 71 -24.61 18.60 3.34
C GLU A 71 -23.50 17.58 3.12
N ILE A 72 -22.24 18.03 3.17
CA ILE A 72 -21.08 17.17 2.93
C ILE A 72 -20.54 16.51 4.20
N ASP A 73 -21.13 16.79 5.37
CA ASP A 73 -20.70 16.29 6.67
C ASP A 73 -19.20 16.54 6.97
N ILE A 74 -18.72 17.73 6.59
CA ILE A 74 -17.29 18.09 6.71
C ILE A 74 -16.82 18.14 8.16
N ALA A 75 -17.73 18.47 9.09
CA ALA A 75 -17.43 18.49 10.52
C ALA A 75 -16.98 17.10 10.99
N THR A 76 -17.74 16.06 10.66
CA THR A 76 -17.40 14.66 10.97
C THR A 76 -16.11 14.22 10.30
N ALA A 77 -15.89 14.62 9.04
CA ALA A 77 -14.66 14.29 8.32
C ALA A 77 -13.42 14.91 8.97
N LEU A 78 -13.49 16.18 9.37
CA LEU A 78 -12.39 16.88 10.03
C LEU A 78 -12.17 16.40 11.46
N GLU A 79 -13.22 16.01 12.18
CA GLU A 79 -13.11 15.42 13.51
C GLU A 79 -12.37 14.07 13.47
N LYS A 80 -12.64 13.22 12.47
CA LYS A 80 -11.87 11.99 12.25
C LYS A 80 -10.39 12.26 11.96
N VAL A 81 -10.07 13.33 11.24
CA VAL A 81 -8.68 13.74 10.99
C VAL A 81 -8.02 14.20 12.30
N ASP A 82 -8.72 14.98 13.12
CA ASP A 82 -8.22 15.40 14.42
C ASP A 82 -7.97 14.21 15.35
N GLN A 83 -8.90 13.26 15.41
CA GLN A 83 -8.74 12.01 16.14
C GLN A 83 -7.53 11.20 15.65
N PHE A 84 -7.38 11.03 14.33
CA PHE A 84 -6.25 10.27 13.76
C PHE A 84 -4.89 10.91 14.07
N VAL A 85 -4.83 12.24 14.08
CA VAL A 85 -3.61 12.97 14.43
C VAL A 85 -3.31 12.87 15.93
N GLU A 86 -4.33 12.92 16.78
CA GLU A 86 -4.17 12.69 18.22
C GLU A 86 -3.70 11.25 18.49
N GLU A 87 -4.33 10.25 17.87
CA GLU A 87 -3.94 8.84 17.95
C GLU A 87 -2.47 8.63 17.54
N GLN A 88 -2.03 9.18 16.41
CA GLN A 88 -0.63 9.12 16.00
C GLN A 88 0.32 9.82 16.98
N SER A 89 -0.11 10.94 17.59
CA SER A 89 0.72 11.66 18.55
C SER A 89 0.92 10.90 19.87
N LEU A 90 -0.06 10.06 20.24
CA LEU A 90 -0.03 9.24 21.45
C LEU A 90 0.59 7.88 21.22
N ASP A 91 0.49 7.34 19.99
CA ASP A 91 1.17 6.12 19.62
C ASP A 91 2.66 6.39 19.34
N VAL A 92 3.44 6.39 20.43
CA VAL A 92 4.91 6.47 20.43
C VAL A 92 5.56 5.36 19.58
N LEU A 93 4.83 4.30 19.25
CA LEU A 93 5.27 3.21 18.36
C LEU A 93 4.84 3.41 16.89
N SER A 94 3.92 4.35 16.61
CA SER A 94 3.44 4.69 15.25
C SER A 94 4.34 5.66 14.50
N SER A 95 5.27 6.36 15.17
CA SER A 95 6.37 6.98 14.45
C SER A 95 6.99 5.88 13.62
N ASP A 96 6.94 6.00 12.30
CA ASP A 96 7.36 5.06 11.24
C ASP A 96 8.73 4.39 11.51
N ASN A 97 8.75 3.55 12.54
CA ASN A 97 9.92 2.96 13.15
C ASN A 97 9.64 1.47 13.35
N THR A 98 8.93 0.81 12.44
CA THR A 98 9.51 -0.45 11.97
C THR A 98 10.86 -0.06 11.39
N SER A 99 11.85 0.00 12.28
CA SER A 99 13.17 0.49 11.96
C SER A 99 13.63 -0.27 10.74
N ILE A 100 14.38 0.38 9.84
CA ILE A 100 15.07 -0.32 8.77
C ILE A 100 15.81 -1.54 9.34
N GLU A 101 16.25 -1.46 10.60
CA GLU A 101 16.83 -2.57 11.35
C GLU A 101 15.85 -3.72 11.63
N ASP A 102 14.58 -3.47 11.96
CA ASP A 102 13.56 -4.52 12.19
C ASP A 102 13.17 -5.24 10.88
N ILE A 103 13.12 -4.50 9.77
CA ILE A 103 12.87 -5.06 8.44
C ILE A 103 14.07 -5.92 8.03
N LYS A 104 15.28 -5.43 8.26
CA LYS A 104 16.53 -6.15 8.01
C LYS A 104 16.63 -7.42 8.87
N GLU A 105 16.28 -7.36 10.15
CA GLU A 105 16.30 -8.51 11.05
C GLU A 105 15.30 -9.59 10.62
N ARG A 106 14.04 -9.22 10.36
CA ARG A 106 13.02 -10.16 9.87
C ARG A 106 13.40 -10.79 8.54
N THR A 107 13.92 -9.99 7.61
CA THR A 107 14.36 -10.48 6.30
C THR A 107 15.56 -11.41 6.44
N SER A 108 16.53 -11.06 7.29
CA SER A 108 17.73 -11.86 7.56
C SER A 108 17.36 -13.22 8.16
N LYS A 109 16.45 -13.22 9.14
CA LYS A 109 15.96 -14.44 9.76
C LYS A 109 15.26 -15.35 8.75
N ALA A 110 14.32 -14.81 7.97
CA ALA A 110 13.61 -15.57 6.94
C ALA A 110 14.56 -16.17 5.89
N LYS A 111 15.60 -15.42 5.48
CA LYS A 111 16.62 -15.93 4.55
C LYS A 111 17.49 -17.02 5.17
N LYS A 112 17.83 -16.91 6.46
CA LYS A 112 18.59 -17.94 7.18
C LYS A 112 17.80 -19.25 7.28
N ASP A 113 16.53 -19.18 7.65
CA ASP A 113 15.65 -20.34 7.77
C ASP A 113 15.49 -21.05 6.42
N GLU A 114 15.38 -20.28 5.32
CA GLU A 114 15.31 -20.84 3.97
C GLU A 114 16.63 -21.52 3.54
N ILE A 115 17.79 -20.94 3.87
CA ILE A 115 19.10 -21.57 3.62
C ILE A 115 19.20 -22.91 4.37
N GLU A 116 18.78 -22.95 5.63
CA GLU A 116 18.81 -24.18 6.44
C GLU A 116 17.89 -25.26 5.85
N ARG A 117 16.68 -24.88 5.44
CA ARG A 117 15.74 -25.77 4.74
C ARG A 117 16.32 -26.32 3.45
N LEU A 118 16.92 -25.46 2.60
CA LEU A 118 17.52 -25.85 1.33
C LEU A 118 18.73 -26.77 1.54
N LYS A 119 19.56 -26.50 2.55
CA LYS A 119 20.69 -27.35 2.92
C LYS A 119 20.23 -28.76 3.31
N GLY A 120 19.19 -28.87 4.14
CA GLY A 120 18.62 -30.16 4.52
C GLY A 120 17.99 -30.93 3.35
N LEU A 121 17.44 -30.23 2.35
CA LEU A 121 16.96 -30.88 1.12
C LEU A 121 18.09 -31.38 0.23
N LEU A 122 19.19 -30.62 0.14
CA LEU A 122 20.37 -30.99 -0.64
C LEU A 122 21.03 -32.25 -0.06
N GLU A 123 21.25 -32.29 1.25
CA GLU A 123 21.84 -33.45 1.95
C GLU A 123 21.02 -34.72 1.71
N LYS A 124 19.69 -34.64 1.84
CA LYS A 124 18.78 -35.76 1.52
C LYS A 124 18.84 -36.19 0.05
N ALA A 125 19.14 -35.27 -0.87
CA ALA A 125 19.28 -35.60 -2.29
C ALA A 125 20.62 -36.28 -2.57
N GLU A 126 21.70 -35.80 -1.96
CA GLU A 126 23.04 -36.39 -2.04
C GLU A 126 23.08 -37.80 -1.48
N GLU A 127 22.47 -38.05 -0.31
CA GLU A 127 22.40 -39.38 0.30
C GLU A 127 21.66 -40.39 -0.58
N ARG A 128 20.53 -39.97 -1.17
CA ARG A 128 19.79 -40.78 -2.15
C ARG A 128 20.62 -41.07 -3.40
N ASN A 129 21.35 -40.08 -3.89
CA ASN A 129 22.20 -40.25 -5.07
C ASN A 129 23.36 -41.21 -4.80
N SER A 130 24.03 -41.09 -3.64
CA SER A 130 25.08 -42.00 -3.19
C SER A 130 24.58 -43.44 -3.09
N THR A 131 23.41 -43.64 -2.46
CA THR A 131 22.76 -44.96 -2.35
C THR A 131 22.44 -45.55 -3.73
N MET A 132 21.90 -44.74 -4.63
CA MET A 132 21.59 -45.16 -6.00
C MET A 132 22.87 -45.56 -6.74
N LYS A 133 23.94 -44.77 -6.61
CA LYS A 133 25.23 -45.02 -7.24
C LYS A 133 25.85 -46.33 -6.75
N ALA A 134 25.86 -46.55 -5.43
CA ALA A 134 26.33 -47.81 -4.84
C ALA A 134 25.54 -49.02 -5.35
N ARG A 135 24.21 -48.88 -5.49
CA ARG A 135 23.37 -49.94 -6.07
C ARG A 135 23.69 -50.21 -7.53
N ILE A 136 23.93 -49.17 -8.33
CA ILE A 136 24.36 -49.31 -9.74
C ILE A 136 25.72 -49.99 -9.83
N GLU A 137 26.68 -49.62 -8.99
CA GLU A 137 28.01 -50.23 -8.96
C GLU A 137 27.95 -51.71 -8.55
N HIS A 138 27.16 -52.06 -7.55
CA HIS A 138 26.92 -53.47 -7.17
C HIS A 138 26.31 -54.28 -8.32
N LEU A 139 25.31 -53.74 -9.03
CA LEU A 139 24.70 -54.41 -10.18
C LEU A 139 25.66 -54.56 -11.37
N LYS A 140 26.61 -53.62 -11.53
CA LYS A 140 27.67 -53.72 -12.54
C LYS A 140 28.79 -54.70 -12.16
N GLY A 141 29.03 -54.89 -10.87
CA GLY A 141 30.08 -55.77 -10.33
C GLY A 141 29.62 -57.21 -10.06
N GLY A 142 28.34 -57.53 -10.26
CA GLY A 142 27.81 -58.87 -10.09
C GLY A 142 28.44 -59.88 -11.06
N GLU A 143 29.10 -60.89 -10.49
CA GLU A 143 29.69 -62.07 -11.13
C GLU A 143 28.74 -62.82 -12.10
N ASP A 144 27.43 -62.58 -11.99
CA ASP A 144 26.38 -63.18 -12.82
C ASP A 144 26.59 -62.99 -14.34
N PHE A 145 27.23 -61.91 -14.76
CA PHE A 145 27.52 -61.71 -16.19
C PHE A 145 28.61 -62.66 -16.71
N ASN A 146 29.59 -63.00 -15.86
CA ASN A 146 30.71 -63.84 -16.27
C ASN A 146 30.32 -65.33 -16.22
N ASP A 147 29.57 -65.73 -15.20
CA ASP A 147 29.04 -67.09 -15.06
C ASP A 147 27.97 -67.41 -16.11
N SER A 148 27.06 -66.47 -16.41
CA SER A 148 26.08 -66.63 -17.48
C SER A 148 26.75 -66.74 -18.87
N CYS A 149 27.83 -65.98 -19.10
CA CYS A 149 28.61 -66.05 -20.33
C CYS A 149 29.40 -67.38 -20.44
N TYR A 150 29.98 -67.86 -19.34
CA TYR A 150 30.67 -69.15 -19.29
C TYR A 150 29.71 -70.32 -19.54
N VAL A 151 28.53 -70.33 -18.90
CA VAL A 151 27.50 -71.35 -19.11
C VAL A 151 26.95 -71.30 -20.54
N SER A 152 26.71 -70.11 -21.09
CA SER A 152 26.27 -69.94 -22.48
C SER A 152 27.30 -70.46 -23.49
N ASN A 153 28.59 -70.19 -23.26
CA ASN A 153 29.67 -70.69 -24.11
C ASN A 153 29.81 -72.23 -24.02
N LYS A 154 29.69 -72.81 -22.82
CA LYS A 154 29.66 -74.27 -22.67
C LYS A 154 28.46 -74.91 -23.36
N LEU A 155 27.27 -74.32 -23.23
CA LEU A 155 26.05 -74.82 -23.88
C LEU A 155 26.18 -74.81 -25.40
N LYS A 156 26.73 -73.71 -25.97
CA LYS A 156 27.01 -73.64 -27.41
C LYS A 156 27.97 -74.74 -27.86
N GLN A 157 29.04 -74.99 -27.09
CA GLN A 157 30.01 -76.03 -27.41
C GLN A 157 29.39 -77.44 -27.38
N TRP A 158 28.50 -77.72 -26.44
CA TRP A 158 27.78 -78.99 -26.35
C TRP A 158 26.78 -79.16 -27.49
N ASN A 159 26.06 -78.09 -27.84
CA ASN A 159 25.12 -78.13 -28.95
C ASN A 159 25.81 -78.39 -30.30
N SER A 160 27.00 -77.83 -30.51
CA SER A 160 27.83 -78.14 -31.68
C SER A 160 28.36 -79.58 -31.68
N ALA A 161 28.67 -80.14 -30.50
CA ALA A 161 29.08 -81.55 -30.39
C ALA A 161 27.92 -82.51 -30.73
N CYS A 162 26.72 -82.26 -30.21
CA CYS A 162 25.54 -83.10 -30.47
C CYS A 162 25.00 -82.98 -31.90
N GLN A 163 25.27 -81.88 -32.62
CA GLN A 163 24.91 -81.73 -34.03
C GLN A 163 25.83 -82.54 -34.96
N ASN A 164 27.09 -82.75 -34.57
CA ASN A 164 28.03 -83.55 -35.37
C ASN A 164 27.81 -85.07 -35.21
N ASP A 165 27.15 -85.51 -34.14
CA ASP A 165 26.85 -86.95 -33.90
C ASP A 165 25.55 -87.42 -34.58
N ASN A 166 24.76 -86.52 -35.18
CA ASN A 166 23.51 -86.87 -35.89
C ASN A 166 23.65 -86.92 -37.43
N ASP A 167 24.84 -86.61 -37.98
CA ASP A 167 25.14 -86.59 -39.42
C ASP A 167 26.27 -87.59 -39.81
N SER A 168 26.40 -88.73 -39.14
CA SER A 168 27.30 -89.83 -39.56
C SER A 168 26.64 -91.21 -39.53
#